data_AF-A0A1G8T4H3-F1
#
_entry.id   AF-A0A1G8T4H3-F1
#
_cell.length_a   1.000
_cell.length_b   1.000
_cell.length_c   1.000
_cell.angle_alpha   90.00
_cell.angle_beta   90.00
_cell.angle_gamma   90.00
#
_symmetry.space_group_name_H-M   'P 1'
#
loop_
_entity.id
_entity.type
_entity.pdbx_description
1 polymer ?
#
loop_
_entity_poly.entity_id
_entity_poly.type
_entity_poly.pdbx_seq_one_letter_code
_entity_poly.pdbx_strand_id
1 'polypeptide(L)'
;MVKVVSTPFQTVADWTKLAPADLDSGAFERELQAISLIREALPDVPILFTVFSPISIANKLSEGRVLQQLANPQNHAPIHRALAILAEDVARLSERALAAGATAGLNRIVGLLDIRERVLQGEKITVLIGPYEHHSNILPWRETGAEVLEIDEGVHGGVDLTYLESKPASLDARDLVVGSFSAASNVTGILTDPDPVCRLLKRYNALFVWDYAGGAPYLKMDMNPAADSAKDAIVFSLHKFPGGPGASGIMIVRDSVVQRQSPTAPGGGTVSFVSPRGESYSSKLEDREEGGTPNVIGDIRATLAILVKDAVGTDHIHARDVALRDRLTAAWKYHPCIGLLGQVPGAAALPFFSFRVVDTEGNRIHHQLFTRMLSDHLGIQARDGCACAGSYAHRLLGLDPETSRELYAQLEAGDELKKPGWIRLNLNYLHSDDEADRIIDEIPKLAARAAALRRLYKADPATARFAVATSAIDRTMA
;
A
#
# COMPACT_ATOMS: atom_id res chain seq x y z
N MET A 1 10.18 32.40 3.17
CA MET A 1 10.37 31.80 4.51
C MET A 1 9.58 32.65 5.51
N VAL A 2 8.52 32.11 6.12
CA VAL A 2 7.70 32.83 7.12
C VAL A 2 8.41 32.78 8.47
N LYS A 3 8.53 33.92 9.16
CA LYS A 3 9.24 34.06 10.44
C LYS A 3 8.22 34.17 11.58
N VAL A 4 8.30 33.30 12.58
CA VAL A 4 7.50 33.40 13.81
C VAL A 4 7.89 34.71 14.49
N VAL A 5 6.90 35.58 14.76
CA VAL A 5 7.11 36.95 15.28
C VAL A 5 7.02 37.00 16.81
N SER A 6 6.29 36.06 17.41
CA SER A 6 6.28 35.78 18.85
C SER A 6 5.72 34.38 19.09
N THR A 7 6.13 33.75 20.19
CA THR A 7 5.72 32.38 20.49
C THR A 7 5.02 32.24 21.84
N PRO A 8 3.91 31.47 21.93
CA PRO A 8 3.15 31.31 23.16
C PRO A 8 3.80 30.38 24.21
N PHE A 9 4.80 29.58 23.82
CA PHE A 9 5.48 28.65 24.73
C PHE A 9 6.90 29.15 25.05
N GLN A 10 7.01 29.92 26.14
CA GLN A 10 8.27 30.51 26.59
C GLN A 10 8.87 29.71 27.75
N THR A 11 8.02 29.20 28.64
CA THR A 11 8.41 28.46 29.84
C THR A 11 7.82 27.06 29.85
N VAL A 12 8.36 26.18 30.69
CA VAL A 12 7.88 24.80 30.83
C VAL A 12 6.42 24.76 31.31
N ALA A 13 6.02 25.73 32.14
CA ALA A 13 4.66 25.87 32.65
C ALA A 13 3.64 26.28 31.58
N ASP A 14 4.07 26.71 30.39
CA ASP A 14 3.15 27.04 29.30
C ASP A 14 2.66 25.78 28.57
N TRP A 15 3.45 24.70 28.55
CA TRP A 15 3.06 23.43 27.92
C TRP A 15 1.89 22.74 28.62
N THR A 16 1.70 22.97 29.93
CA THR A 16 0.55 22.41 30.66
C THR A 16 -0.78 23.00 30.22
N LYS A 17 -0.74 24.19 29.60
CA LYS A 17 -1.90 24.93 29.10
C LYS A 17 -2.29 24.54 27.67
N LEU A 18 -1.48 23.72 26.98
CA LEU A 18 -1.83 23.21 25.66
C LEU A 18 -3.00 22.21 25.80
N ALA A 19 -4.13 22.55 25.19
CA ALA A 19 -5.30 21.70 25.08
C ALA A 19 -5.38 21.10 23.67
N PRO A 20 -6.07 19.96 23.49
CA PRO A 20 -6.39 19.43 22.17
C PRO A 20 -7.02 20.49 21.29
N ALA A 21 -6.51 20.58 20.07
CA ALA A 21 -7.01 21.57 19.15
C ALA A 21 -8.40 21.15 18.67
N ASP A 22 -9.31 22.12 18.69
CA ASP A 22 -10.58 21.98 18.00
C ASP A 22 -10.30 22.14 16.50
N LEU A 23 -10.46 21.05 15.76
CA LEU A 23 -10.22 21.03 14.31
C LEU A 23 -11.29 21.82 13.54
N ASP A 24 -12.40 22.14 14.20
CA ASP A 24 -13.52 22.88 13.65
C ASP A 24 -13.51 24.36 14.08
N SER A 25 -12.42 24.83 14.70
CA SER A 25 -12.20 26.27 14.87
C SER A 25 -10.77 26.75 14.55
N GLY A 26 -10.65 28.05 14.25
CA GLY A 26 -9.35 28.72 14.17
C GLY A 26 -8.52 28.34 12.95
N ALA A 27 -7.23 28.06 13.14
CA ALA A 27 -6.31 27.83 12.03
C ALA A 27 -6.52 26.47 11.35
N PHE A 28 -6.87 25.42 12.11
CA PHE A 28 -7.13 24.11 11.56
C PHE A 28 -8.46 24.04 10.82
N GLU A 29 -9.52 24.68 11.31
CA GLU A 29 -10.78 24.82 10.57
C GLU A 29 -10.53 25.54 9.25
N ARG A 30 -9.81 26.66 9.27
CA ARG A 30 -9.48 27.39 8.04
C ARG A 30 -8.64 26.56 7.08
N GLU A 31 -7.71 25.74 7.58
CA GLU A 31 -6.86 24.89 6.74
C GLU A 31 -7.64 23.69 6.18
N LEU A 32 -8.50 23.05 6.98
CA LEU A 32 -9.38 21.97 6.55
C LEU A 32 -10.50 22.46 5.64
N GLN A 33 -11.08 23.63 5.91
CA GLN A 33 -12.07 24.27 5.07
C GLN A 33 -11.43 24.81 3.80
N ALA A 34 -10.18 25.31 3.84
CA ALA A 34 -9.42 25.60 2.62
C ALA A 34 -9.16 24.32 1.83
N ILE A 35 -8.75 23.22 2.47
CA ILE A 35 -8.58 21.92 1.81
C ILE A 35 -9.91 21.43 1.24
N SER A 36 -11.03 21.58 1.96
CA SER A 36 -12.36 21.19 1.51
C SER A 36 -12.86 22.05 0.37
N LEU A 37 -12.68 23.37 0.43
CA LEU A 37 -13.04 24.32 -0.63
C LEU A 37 -12.11 24.17 -1.85
N ILE A 38 -10.83 23.87 -1.64
CA ILE A 38 -9.88 23.52 -2.69
C ILE A 38 -10.26 22.18 -3.30
N ARG A 39 -10.82 21.24 -2.54
CA ARG A 39 -11.28 19.93 -3.00
C ARG A 39 -12.71 19.95 -3.55
N GLU A 40 -13.51 20.97 -3.25
CA GLU A 40 -14.80 21.25 -3.91
C GLU A 40 -14.60 22.05 -5.19
N ALA A 41 -13.68 23.02 -5.19
CA ALA A 41 -13.34 23.83 -6.35
C ALA A 41 -12.39 23.09 -7.31
N LEU A 42 -11.51 22.22 -6.78
CA LEU A 42 -10.48 21.48 -7.49
C LEU A 42 -10.44 19.98 -7.04
N PRO A 43 -11.53 19.21 -7.22
CA PRO A 43 -11.68 17.85 -6.68
C PRO A 43 -10.58 16.85 -7.03
N ASP A 44 -9.88 17.04 -8.15
CA ASP A 44 -8.83 16.14 -8.62
C ASP A 44 -7.39 16.70 -8.49
N VAL A 45 -7.15 17.70 -7.62
CA VAL A 45 -5.79 18.10 -7.15
C VAL A 45 -5.47 17.39 -5.82
N PRO A 46 -4.53 16.44 -5.78
CA PRO A 46 -3.88 15.90 -4.59
C PRO A 46 -3.20 16.99 -3.81
N ILE A 47 -3.67 17.13 -2.58
CA ILE A 47 -3.17 18.09 -1.63
C ILE A 47 -1.99 17.44 -0.89
N LEU A 48 -0.78 17.96 -1.11
CA LEU A 48 0.41 17.57 -0.37
C LEU A 48 0.37 18.16 1.03
N PHE A 49 -0.10 17.36 1.99
CA PHE A 49 -0.22 17.74 3.39
C PHE A 49 1.06 17.38 4.16
N THR A 50 1.84 18.39 4.55
CA THR A 50 3.14 18.17 5.22
C THR A 50 2.92 17.89 6.70
N VAL A 51 3.23 16.66 7.10
CA VAL A 51 3.06 16.22 8.49
C VAL A 51 4.38 16.37 9.24
N PHE A 52 4.46 17.37 10.12
CA PHE A 52 5.62 17.56 10.97
C PHE A 52 5.53 16.66 12.21
N SER A 53 6.65 16.09 12.64
CA SER A 53 6.67 15.33 13.89
C SER A 53 6.26 16.23 15.06
N PRO A 54 5.59 15.69 16.09
CA PRO A 54 5.14 16.48 17.25
C PRO A 54 6.27 17.29 17.88
N ILE A 55 7.48 16.71 17.93
CA ILE A 55 8.67 17.40 18.42
C ILE A 55 9.10 18.54 17.50
N SER A 56 8.95 18.42 16.18
CA SER A 56 9.25 19.51 15.22
C SER A 56 8.26 20.66 15.35
N ILE A 57 6.99 20.34 15.58
CA ILE A 57 5.92 21.32 15.82
C ILE A 57 6.19 22.03 17.14
N ALA A 58 6.42 21.30 18.23
CA ALA A 58 6.77 21.87 19.52
C ALA A 58 8.05 22.71 19.45
N ASN A 59 9.03 22.29 18.65
CA ASN A 59 10.27 23.04 18.43
C ASN A 59 10.02 24.36 17.69
N LYS A 60 9.00 24.43 16.82
CA LYS A 60 8.59 25.68 16.17
C LYS A 60 7.73 26.56 17.08
N LEU A 61 6.77 25.96 17.78
CA LEU A 61 5.96 26.61 18.80
C LEU A 61 6.75 27.07 20.03
N SER A 62 8.04 26.78 20.12
CA SER A 62 8.91 27.28 21.19
C SER A 62 10.18 27.93 20.66
N GLU A 63 10.28 28.16 19.35
CA GLU A 63 11.45 28.74 18.69
C GLU A 63 12.79 28.06 19.08
N GLY A 64 12.82 26.74 19.08
CA GLY A 64 14.02 25.97 19.42
C GLY A 64 14.13 25.57 20.89
N ARG A 65 13.32 26.15 21.78
CA ARG A 65 13.50 26.01 23.23
C ARG A 65 13.10 24.65 23.78
N VAL A 66 12.15 23.94 23.16
CA VAL A 66 11.67 22.64 23.66
C VAL A 66 12.80 21.63 23.84
N LEU A 67 13.81 21.63 22.97
CA LEU A 67 14.93 20.71 23.04
C LEU A 67 15.83 20.98 24.26
N GLN A 68 16.06 22.26 24.60
CA GLN A 68 16.78 22.63 25.82
C GLN A 68 15.94 22.36 27.07
N GLN A 69 14.63 22.58 27.01
CA GLN A 69 13.73 22.33 28.13
C GLN A 69 13.63 20.84 28.48
N LEU A 70 13.65 19.97 27.47
CA LEU A 70 13.68 18.51 27.62
C LEU A 70 15.01 17.98 28.18
N ALA A 71 16.07 18.78 28.23
CA ALA A 71 17.33 18.35 28.85
C ALA A 71 17.23 18.17 30.37
N ASN A 72 16.22 18.77 31.02
CA ASN A 72 15.95 18.58 32.45
C ASN A 72 14.77 17.61 32.65
N PRO A 73 14.98 16.45 33.31
CA PRO A 73 13.95 15.45 33.55
C PRO A 73 12.69 15.95 34.28
N GLN A 74 12.82 16.98 35.13
CA GLN A 74 11.66 17.55 35.82
C GLN A 74 10.67 18.24 34.88
N ASN A 75 11.06 18.52 33.64
CA ASN A 75 10.23 19.17 32.62
C ASN A 75 9.54 18.18 31.68
N HIS A 76 9.86 16.89 31.76
CA HIS A 76 9.39 15.89 30.79
C HIS A 76 7.87 15.71 30.83
N ALA A 77 7.29 15.58 32.03
CA ALA A 77 5.86 15.31 32.18
C ALA A 77 4.96 16.35 31.47
N PRO A 78 5.13 17.67 31.67
CA PRO A 78 4.30 18.66 30.98
C PRO A 78 4.55 18.72 29.46
N ILE A 79 5.78 18.50 29.01
CA ILE A 79 6.13 18.55 27.57
C ILE A 79 5.66 17.30 26.84
N HIS A 80 5.80 16.11 27.44
CA HIS A 80 5.33 14.85 26.83
C HIS A 80 3.81 14.82 26.71
N ARG A 81 3.08 15.34 27.70
CA ARG A 81 1.63 15.52 27.60
C ARG A 81 1.26 16.41 26.40
N ALA A 82 1.97 17.52 26.21
CA ALA A 82 1.74 18.42 25.07
C ALA A 82 2.09 17.76 23.73
N LEU A 83 3.19 16.99 23.66
CA LEU A 83 3.58 16.26 22.45
C LEU A 83 2.59 15.15 22.08
N ALA A 84 2.00 14.48 23.06
CA ALA A 84 0.97 13.48 22.82
C ALA A 84 -0.29 14.12 22.22
N ILE A 85 -0.72 15.28 22.75
CA ILE A 85 -1.84 16.05 22.20
C ILE A 85 -1.54 16.47 20.74
N LEU A 86 -0.35 17.02 20.49
CA LEU A 86 0.06 17.41 19.13
C LEU A 86 0.13 16.20 18.18
N ALA A 87 0.53 15.02 18.66
CA ALA A 87 0.58 13.81 17.84
C ALA A 87 -0.82 13.34 17.44
N GLU A 88 -1.77 13.35 18.38
CA GLU A 88 -3.16 12.96 18.17
C GLU A 88 -3.84 13.89 17.17
N ASP A 89 -3.66 15.21 17.34
CA ASP A 89 -4.25 16.22 16.46
C ASP A 89 -3.71 16.11 15.02
N VAL A 90 -2.41 15.84 14.88
CA VAL A 90 -1.77 15.63 13.57
C VAL A 90 -2.21 14.34 12.90
N ALA A 91 -2.38 13.25 13.65
CA ALA A 91 -2.85 11.97 13.11
C ALA A 91 -4.29 12.09 12.60
N ARG A 92 -5.19 12.69 13.40
CA ARG A 92 -6.59 12.94 13.02
C ARG A 92 -6.71 13.84 11.80
N LEU A 93 -5.82 14.82 11.66
CA LEU A 93 -5.76 15.71 10.49
C LEU A 93 -5.25 14.99 9.23
N SER A 94 -4.30 14.07 9.36
CA SER A 94 -3.68 13.34 8.24
C SER A 94 -4.54 12.22 7.67
N GLU A 95 -5.27 11.51 8.53
CA GLU A 95 -6.18 10.43 8.11
C GLU A 95 -7.27 10.94 7.16
N ARG A 96 -7.79 12.14 7.41
CA ARG A 96 -8.78 12.81 6.55
C ARG A 96 -8.25 13.16 5.15
N ALA A 97 -6.92 13.14 4.93
CA ALA A 97 -6.26 13.59 3.71
C ALA A 97 -5.82 12.46 2.74
N LEU A 98 -5.63 11.21 3.18
CA LEU A 98 -4.87 10.16 2.45
C LEU A 98 -5.63 9.31 1.39
N ALA A 99 -6.89 9.58 1.06
CA ALA A 99 -7.74 8.66 0.30
C ALA A 99 -7.56 8.58 -1.28
N ALA A 100 -6.38 8.75 -1.92
CA ALA A 100 -6.23 8.97 -3.41
C ALA A 100 -5.09 8.24 -4.24
N GLY A 101 -4.94 6.89 -4.27
CA GLY A 101 -3.85 6.12 -4.99
C GLY A 101 -4.29 5.17 -6.16
N ALA A 102 -3.53 4.12 -6.57
CA ALA A 102 -3.98 3.14 -7.61
C ALA A 102 -5.32 2.45 -7.28
N THR A 103 -5.66 2.39 -5.99
CA THR A 103 -7.00 2.06 -5.51
C THR A 103 -8.07 2.94 -6.17
N ALA A 104 -7.84 4.25 -6.30
CA ALA A 104 -8.76 5.17 -6.99
C ALA A 104 -8.87 4.83 -8.48
N GLY A 105 -7.75 4.47 -9.14
CA GLY A 105 -7.75 4.00 -10.53
C GLY A 105 -8.60 2.74 -10.73
N LEU A 106 -8.46 1.73 -9.87
CA LEU A 106 -9.28 0.52 -9.94
C LEU A 106 -10.77 0.80 -9.70
N ASN A 107 -11.10 1.61 -8.68
CA ASN A 107 -12.48 2.02 -8.44
C ASN A 107 -13.06 2.79 -9.64
N ARG A 108 -12.25 3.64 -10.27
CA ARG A 108 -12.63 4.40 -11.47
C ARG A 108 -12.87 3.48 -12.66
N ILE A 109 -12.00 2.49 -12.91
CA ILE A 109 -12.23 1.47 -13.95
C ILE A 109 -13.54 0.73 -13.72
N VAL A 110 -13.78 0.25 -12.50
CA VAL A 110 -15.02 -0.44 -12.13
C VAL A 110 -16.24 0.44 -12.41
N GLY A 111 -16.17 1.73 -12.06
CA GLY A 111 -17.22 2.70 -12.32
C GLY A 111 -17.42 3.04 -13.81
N LEU A 112 -16.34 3.08 -14.60
CA LEU A 112 -16.37 3.34 -16.05
C LEU A 112 -16.94 2.17 -16.85
N LEU A 113 -16.72 0.94 -16.39
CA LEU A 113 -17.30 -0.28 -16.96
C LEU A 113 -18.78 -0.46 -16.60
N ASP A 114 -19.27 0.34 -15.64
CA ASP A 114 -20.66 0.39 -15.15
C ASP A 114 -21.20 -0.98 -14.67
N ILE A 115 -20.32 -1.81 -14.13
CA ILE A 115 -20.61 -3.22 -13.80
C ILE A 115 -21.81 -3.35 -12.87
N ARG A 116 -21.91 -2.48 -11.85
CA ARG A 116 -23.00 -2.53 -10.87
C ARG A 116 -24.36 -2.32 -11.55
N GLU A 117 -24.48 -1.31 -12.39
CA GLU A 117 -25.74 -1.00 -13.07
C GLU A 117 -26.12 -2.12 -14.04
N ARG A 118 -25.15 -2.67 -14.77
CA ARG A 118 -25.35 -3.81 -15.66
C ARG A 118 -25.86 -5.05 -14.93
N VAL A 119 -25.28 -5.37 -13.76
CA VAL A 119 -25.76 -6.45 -12.89
C VAL A 119 -27.19 -6.18 -12.40
N LEU A 120 -27.51 -4.94 -12.01
CA LEU A 120 -28.88 -4.56 -11.60
C LEU A 120 -29.90 -4.67 -12.74
N GLN A 121 -29.47 -4.50 -13.99
CA GLN A 121 -30.27 -4.71 -15.19
C GLN A 121 -30.39 -6.18 -15.60
N GLY A 122 -29.77 -7.10 -14.84
CA GLY A 122 -29.86 -8.54 -15.04
C GLY A 122 -28.77 -9.13 -15.94
N GLU A 123 -27.73 -8.36 -16.29
CA GLU A 123 -26.56 -8.92 -16.98
C GLU A 123 -25.78 -9.84 -16.04
N LYS A 124 -25.38 -11.01 -16.55
CA LYS A 124 -24.47 -11.91 -15.86
C LYS A 124 -23.04 -11.48 -16.15
N ILE A 125 -22.33 -11.12 -15.09
CA ILE A 125 -20.94 -10.64 -15.17
C ILE A 125 -20.08 -11.46 -14.21
N THR A 126 -18.99 -12.00 -14.74
CA THR A 126 -17.99 -12.75 -13.96
C THR A 126 -16.65 -12.02 -13.99
N VAL A 127 -16.11 -11.72 -12.81
CA VAL A 127 -14.78 -11.12 -12.62
C VAL A 127 -13.82 -12.20 -12.15
N LEU A 128 -12.80 -12.48 -12.96
CA LEU A 128 -11.72 -13.40 -12.64
C LEU A 128 -10.58 -12.60 -12.00
N ILE A 129 -10.19 -12.97 -10.78
CA ILE A 129 -9.07 -12.36 -10.06
C ILE A 129 -7.93 -13.35 -9.84
N GLY A 130 -6.71 -12.85 -9.72
CA GLY A 130 -5.52 -13.67 -9.49
C GLY A 130 -5.38 -14.19 -8.05
N PRO A 131 -4.37 -15.05 -7.82
CA PRO A 131 -4.19 -15.73 -6.54
C PRO A 131 -3.67 -14.85 -5.40
N TYR A 132 -3.09 -13.70 -5.74
CA TYR A 132 -2.38 -12.85 -4.78
C TYR A 132 -2.79 -11.38 -4.90
N GLU A 133 -4.04 -11.13 -5.28
CA GLU A 133 -4.54 -9.77 -5.43
C GLU A 133 -4.49 -8.98 -4.12
N HIS A 134 -4.10 -7.71 -4.25
CA HIS A 134 -4.25 -6.73 -3.20
C HIS A 134 -5.73 -6.44 -2.97
N HIS A 135 -6.14 -6.06 -1.75
CA HIS A 135 -7.53 -5.70 -1.45
C HIS A 135 -8.13 -4.65 -2.39
N SER A 136 -7.31 -3.71 -2.87
CA SER A 136 -7.69 -2.72 -3.88
C SER A 136 -8.14 -3.33 -5.22
N ASN A 137 -7.71 -4.54 -5.55
CA ASN A 137 -8.10 -5.27 -6.74
C ASN A 137 -9.05 -6.46 -6.42
N ILE A 138 -9.69 -6.44 -5.26
CA ILE A 138 -10.70 -7.44 -4.85
C ILE A 138 -12.01 -6.73 -4.48
N LEU A 139 -11.94 -5.81 -3.52
CA LEU A 139 -13.11 -5.21 -2.91
C LEU A 139 -13.95 -4.40 -3.91
N PRO A 140 -13.38 -3.54 -4.79
CA PRO A 140 -14.19 -2.79 -5.74
C PRO A 140 -15.05 -3.69 -6.64
N TRP A 141 -14.54 -4.85 -7.04
CA TRP A 141 -15.29 -5.82 -7.84
C TRP A 141 -16.41 -6.49 -7.05
N ARG A 142 -16.15 -6.89 -5.79
CA ARG A 142 -17.16 -7.52 -4.92
C ARG A 142 -18.35 -6.61 -4.64
N GLU A 143 -18.11 -5.31 -4.48
CA GLU A 143 -19.17 -4.31 -4.22
C GLU A 143 -20.10 -4.05 -5.43
N THR A 144 -19.75 -4.55 -6.61
CA THR A 144 -20.61 -4.43 -7.82
C THR A 144 -21.77 -5.41 -7.85
N GLY A 145 -21.68 -6.52 -7.11
CA GLY A 145 -22.61 -7.65 -7.22
C GLY A 145 -22.28 -8.66 -8.34
N ALA A 146 -21.21 -8.43 -9.12
CA ALA A 146 -20.70 -9.41 -10.07
C ALA A 146 -20.19 -10.68 -9.37
N GLU A 147 -20.20 -11.80 -10.06
CA GLU A 147 -19.59 -13.03 -9.57
C GLU A 147 -18.06 -12.90 -9.60
N VAL A 148 -17.41 -12.88 -8.44
CA VAL A 148 -15.94 -12.77 -8.35
C VAL A 148 -15.33 -14.15 -8.10
N LEU A 149 -14.55 -14.65 -9.05
CA LEU A 149 -13.89 -15.95 -8.98
C LEU A 149 -12.37 -15.77 -8.87
N GLU A 150 -11.78 -16.34 -7.81
CA GLU A 150 -10.33 -16.38 -7.64
C GLU A 150 -9.73 -17.56 -8.41
N ILE A 151 -8.68 -17.27 -9.17
CA ILE A 151 -7.87 -18.26 -9.90
C ILE A 151 -6.64 -18.57 -9.05
N ASP A 152 -6.37 -19.86 -8.85
CA ASP A 152 -5.27 -20.32 -8.02
C ASP A 152 -3.89 -20.00 -8.61
N GLU A 153 -2.88 -20.09 -7.74
CA GLU A 153 -1.48 -19.90 -8.12
C GLU A 153 -0.95 -21.13 -8.85
N GLY A 154 -0.35 -20.92 -10.01
CA GLY A 154 0.21 -21.98 -10.82
C GLY A 154 1.41 -22.64 -10.15
N VAL A 155 1.70 -23.89 -10.55
CA VAL A 155 2.86 -24.66 -10.07
C VAL A 155 4.22 -24.01 -10.42
N HIS A 156 4.22 -23.08 -11.37
CA HIS A 156 5.38 -22.28 -11.78
C HIS A 156 5.27 -20.80 -11.36
N GLY A 157 4.34 -20.48 -10.45
CA GLY A 157 3.98 -19.13 -10.05
C GLY A 157 2.97 -18.49 -11.00
N GLY A 158 2.52 -17.30 -10.65
CA GLY A 158 1.52 -16.56 -11.43
C GLY A 158 0.15 -17.24 -11.42
N VAL A 159 -0.69 -16.89 -12.39
CA VAL A 159 -2.02 -17.47 -12.57
C VAL A 159 -1.92 -18.91 -13.08
N ASP A 160 -2.63 -19.85 -12.45
CA ASP A 160 -2.77 -21.22 -12.98
C ASP A 160 -3.61 -21.22 -14.26
N LEU A 161 -2.93 -21.26 -15.41
CA LEU A 161 -3.57 -21.28 -16.73
C LEU A 161 -4.40 -22.55 -16.97
N THR A 162 -4.02 -23.69 -16.38
CA THR A 162 -4.76 -24.95 -16.54
C THR A 162 -6.07 -24.88 -15.78
N TYR A 163 -6.02 -24.38 -14.54
CA TYR A 163 -7.22 -24.15 -13.75
C TYR A 163 -8.10 -23.08 -14.41
N LEU A 164 -7.51 -22.00 -14.91
CA LEU A 164 -8.21 -20.95 -15.65
C LEU A 164 -8.93 -21.50 -16.89
N GLU A 165 -8.29 -22.39 -17.65
CA GLU A 165 -8.89 -23.05 -18.82
C GLU A 165 -9.97 -24.08 -18.46
N SER A 166 -10.07 -24.51 -17.19
CA SER A 166 -11.13 -25.41 -16.72
C SER A 166 -12.43 -24.70 -16.34
N LYS A 167 -12.37 -23.39 -16.02
CA LYS A 167 -13.52 -22.53 -15.69
C LYS A 167 -14.50 -22.20 -16.82
N PRO A 168 -14.16 -22.24 -18.11
CA PRO A 168 -15.09 -21.97 -19.20
C PRO A 168 -16.39 -22.76 -19.22
N ALA A 169 -16.45 -23.94 -18.60
CA ALA A 169 -17.71 -24.69 -18.49
C ALA A 169 -18.80 -23.91 -17.72
N SER A 170 -18.42 -22.91 -16.92
CA SER A 170 -19.33 -21.98 -16.23
C SER A 170 -19.40 -20.58 -16.86
N LEU A 171 -18.59 -20.29 -17.89
CA LEU A 171 -18.54 -19.00 -18.58
C LEU A 171 -19.26 -19.12 -19.92
N ASP A 172 -20.36 -18.38 -20.09
CA ASP A 172 -21.02 -18.25 -21.40
C ASP A 172 -20.31 -17.16 -22.21
N ALA A 173 -20.09 -17.38 -23.50
CA ALA A 173 -19.52 -16.36 -24.40
C ALA A 173 -20.42 -15.12 -24.58
N ARG A 174 -21.68 -15.20 -24.14
CA ARG A 174 -22.63 -14.08 -24.09
C ARG A 174 -22.51 -13.24 -22.81
N ASP A 175 -21.91 -13.79 -21.76
CA ASP A 175 -21.72 -13.11 -20.50
C ASP A 175 -20.50 -12.17 -20.60
N LEU A 176 -20.48 -11.10 -19.81
CA LEU A 176 -19.28 -10.28 -19.70
C LEU A 176 -18.29 -10.96 -18.75
N VAL A 177 -17.08 -11.20 -19.24
CA VAL A 177 -15.95 -11.64 -18.42
C VAL A 177 -14.95 -10.49 -18.24
N VAL A 178 -14.53 -10.24 -17.00
CA VAL A 178 -13.46 -9.28 -16.68
C VAL A 178 -12.32 -10.03 -16.01
N GLY A 179 -11.15 -10.06 -16.62
CA GLY A 179 -9.92 -10.52 -15.99
C GLY A 179 -9.20 -9.37 -15.31
N SER A 180 -9.15 -9.37 -13.97
CA SER A 180 -8.44 -8.36 -13.18
C SER A 180 -7.29 -8.98 -12.38
N PHE A 181 -6.05 -8.81 -12.82
CA PHE A 181 -4.89 -9.53 -12.29
C PHE A 181 -3.75 -8.60 -11.90
N SER A 182 -3.03 -8.96 -10.84
CA SER A 182 -1.77 -8.30 -10.44
C SER A 182 -0.61 -8.78 -11.30
N ALA A 183 0.18 -7.85 -11.83
CA ALA A 183 1.40 -8.18 -12.59
C ALA A 183 2.51 -8.76 -11.68
N ALA A 184 2.51 -8.38 -10.40
CA ALA A 184 3.45 -8.87 -9.40
C ALA A 184 2.78 -8.95 -8.02
N SER A 185 2.97 -10.06 -7.31
CA SER A 185 2.54 -10.22 -5.93
C SER A 185 3.25 -9.20 -5.03
N ASN A 186 2.49 -8.42 -4.26
CA ASN A 186 3.06 -7.54 -3.25
C ASN A 186 3.56 -8.30 -2.00
N VAL A 187 3.36 -9.62 -1.94
CA VAL A 187 3.75 -10.49 -0.83
C VAL A 187 5.03 -11.26 -1.16
N THR A 188 5.08 -11.93 -2.31
CA THR A 188 6.18 -12.86 -2.67
C THR A 188 7.06 -12.36 -3.82
N GLY A 189 6.62 -11.28 -4.48
CA GLY A 189 7.24 -10.77 -5.70
C GLY A 189 6.96 -11.60 -6.94
N ILE A 190 6.29 -12.75 -6.82
CA ILE A 190 5.97 -13.65 -7.94
C ILE A 190 5.24 -12.87 -9.03
N LEU A 191 5.69 -13.04 -10.26
CA LEU A 191 5.15 -12.37 -11.43
C LEU A 191 4.02 -13.18 -12.06
N THR A 192 3.06 -12.49 -12.66
CA THR A 192 2.17 -13.08 -13.66
C THR A 192 2.58 -12.51 -15.01
N ASP A 193 2.87 -13.38 -15.97
CA ASP A 193 2.99 -12.99 -17.36
C ASP A 193 1.59 -12.66 -17.92
N PRO A 194 1.32 -11.41 -18.32
CA PRO A 194 0.00 -11.03 -18.80
C PRO A 194 -0.42 -11.71 -20.08
N ASP A 195 0.52 -12.01 -20.96
CA ASP A 195 0.20 -12.32 -22.35
C ASP A 195 -0.47 -13.70 -22.51
N PRO A 196 0.00 -14.78 -21.85
CA PRO A 196 -0.70 -16.07 -21.84
C PRO A 196 -2.11 -15.99 -21.22
N VAL A 197 -2.27 -15.25 -20.11
CA VAL A 197 -3.56 -15.06 -19.43
C VAL A 197 -4.53 -14.34 -20.37
N CYS A 198 -4.05 -13.27 -21.00
CA CYS A 198 -4.80 -12.53 -21.99
C CYS A 198 -5.24 -13.43 -23.15
N ARG A 199 -4.30 -14.10 -23.83
CA ARG A 199 -4.61 -14.97 -24.98
C ARG A 199 -5.66 -16.03 -24.65
N LEU A 200 -5.55 -16.64 -23.48
CA LEU A 200 -6.48 -17.68 -23.04
C LEU A 200 -7.92 -17.13 -22.94
N LEU A 201 -8.07 -15.96 -22.33
CA LEU A 201 -9.37 -15.34 -22.05
C LEU A 201 -9.95 -14.51 -23.20
N LYS A 202 -9.14 -14.13 -24.21
CA LYS A 202 -9.63 -13.43 -25.42
C LYS A 202 -10.74 -14.20 -26.13
N ARG A 203 -10.71 -15.54 -26.05
CA ARG A 203 -11.73 -16.43 -26.63
C ARG A 203 -13.13 -16.24 -26.02
N TYR A 204 -13.22 -15.62 -24.85
CA TYR A 204 -14.46 -15.29 -24.15
C TYR A 204 -14.80 -13.79 -24.23
N ASN A 205 -14.17 -13.06 -25.15
CA ASN A 205 -14.35 -11.61 -25.29
C ASN A 205 -14.12 -10.85 -23.97
N ALA A 206 -13.21 -11.36 -23.13
CA ALA A 206 -12.97 -10.81 -21.81
C ALA A 206 -12.32 -9.42 -21.88
N LEU A 207 -12.61 -8.57 -20.90
CA LEU A 207 -11.90 -7.32 -20.64
C LEU A 207 -10.72 -7.55 -19.70
N PHE A 208 -9.62 -6.84 -19.90
CA PHE A 208 -8.38 -7.04 -19.14
C PHE A 208 -7.94 -5.81 -18.38
N VAL A 209 -7.97 -5.92 -17.05
CA VAL A 209 -7.49 -4.91 -16.10
C VAL A 209 -6.25 -5.46 -15.39
N TRP A 210 -5.13 -4.74 -15.47
CA TRP A 210 -3.90 -5.17 -14.79
C TRP A 210 -3.47 -4.20 -13.69
N ASP A 211 -3.34 -4.73 -12.46
CA ASP A 211 -2.72 -4.02 -11.35
C ASP A 211 -1.19 -4.13 -11.44
N TYR A 212 -0.57 -3.04 -11.88
CA TYR A 212 0.88 -2.89 -11.91
C TYR A 212 1.42 -2.16 -10.68
N ALA A 213 0.63 -1.86 -9.64
CA ALA A 213 1.11 -1.08 -8.52
C ALA A 213 2.35 -1.70 -7.84
N GLY A 214 2.43 -3.04 -7.72
CA GLY A 214 3.64 -3.72 -7.22
C GLY A 214 4.77 -3.81 -8.24
N GLY A 215 4.44 -3.99 -9.52
CA GLY A 215 5.41 -4.33 -10.58
C GLY A 215 5.95 -3.14 -11.38
N ALA A 216 5.18 -2.06 -11.53
CA ALA A 216 5.49 -0.89 -12.36
C ALA A 216 6.87 -0.25 -12.10
N PRO A 217 7.40 -0.19 -10.86
CA PRO A 217 8.73 0.35 -10.62
C PRO A 217 9.87 -0.49 -11.22
N TYR A 218 9.58 -1.74 -11.60
CA TYR A 218 10.57 -2.75 -11.98
C TYR A 218 10.35 -3.27 -13.41
N LEU A 219 9.10 -3.52 -13.78
CA LEU A 219 8.72 -4.21 -15.02
C LEU A 219 8.56 -3.25 -16.20
N LYS A 220 8.61 -3.81 -17.41
CA LYS A 220 8.10 -3.15 -18.61
C LYS A 220 6.57 -3.17 -18.56
N MET A 221 5.96 -2.06 -18.96
CA MET A 221 4.50 -1.93 -19.04
C MET A 221 4.13 -1.69 -20.49
N ASP A 222 3.29 -2.55 -21.06
CA ASP A 222 2.85 -2.45 -22.44
C ASP A 222 1.36 -2.78 -22.55
N MET A 223 0.58 -1.81 -23.03
CA MET A 223 -0.85 -1.95 -23.27
C MET A 223 -1.16 -2.83 -24.49
N ASN A 224 -0.26 -2.91 -25.47
CA ASN A 224 -0.51 -3.57 -26.74
C ASN A 224 0.70 -4.43 -27.20
N PRO A 225 1.16 -5.40 -26.39
CA PRO A 225 2.32 -6.21 -26.74
C PRO A 225 2.08 -7.03 -28.01
N ALA A 226 0.86 -7.55 -28.20
CA ALA A 226 0.35 -8.08 -29.46
C ALA A 226 -1.18 -7.95 -29.52
N ALA A 227 -1.77 -8.14 -30.70
CA ALA A 227 -3.21 -8.00 -30.92
C ALA A 227 -4.06 -8.97 -30.06
N ASP A 228 -3.57 -10.19 -29.84
CA ASP A 228 -4.22 -11.22 -29.04
C ASP A 228 -3.93 -11.13 -27.53
N SER A 229 -3.15 -10.13 -27.11
CA SER A 229 -2.72 -9.90 -25.73
C SER A 229 -2.83 -8.44 -25.29
N ALA A 230 -3.53 -7.62 -26.09
CA ALA A 230 -3.82 -6.24 -25.76
C ALA A 230 -4.60 -6.12 -24.44
N LYS A 231 -4.19 -5.18 -23.60
CA LYS A 231 -4.82 -4.89 -22.31
C LYS A 231 -5.86 -3.79 -22.51
N ASP A 232 -6.86 -3.77 -21.66
CA ASP A 232 -7.92 -2.75 -21.71
C ASP A 232 -7.69 -1.67 -20.67
N ALA A 233 -7.09 -2.01 -19.54
CA ALA A 233 -6.60 -1.05 -18.58
C ALA A 233 -5.36 -1.54 -17.82
N ILE A 234 -4.49 -0.60 -17.43
CA ILE A 234 -3.49 -0.81 -16.39
C ILE A 234 -3.56 0.31 -15.35
N VAL A 235 -3.22 -0.01 -14.10
CA VAL A 235 -3.08 0.96 -13.01
C VAL A 235 -1.74 0.82 -12.32
N PHE A 236 -1.16 1.92 -11.86
CA PHE A 236 0.04 1.88 -11.02
C PHE A 236 0.17 3.10 -10.12
N SER A 237 0.98 2.97 -9.06
CA SER A 237 1.19 4.01 -8.04
C SER A 237 2.61 4.51 -8.05
N LEU A 238 2.79 5.81 -8.29
CA LEU A 238 4.12 6.39 -8.42
C LEU A 238 4.86 6.51 -7.08
N HIS A 239 4.16 6.56 -5.95
CA HIS A 239 4.82 6.53 -4.63
C HIS A 239 5.65 5.27 -4.36
N LYS A 240 5.54 4.24 -5.21
CA LYS A 240 6.36 3.02 -5.15
C LYS A 240 7.62 3.07 -6.03
N PHE A 241 7.77 4.12 -6.84
CA PHE A 241 8.97 4.39 -7.64
C PHE A 241 9.97 5.19 -6.81
N PRO A 242 11.29 5.03 -7.05
CA PRO A 242 12.28 5.96 -6.53
C PRO A 242 11.94 7.40 -6.90
N GLY A 243 11.90 8.30 -5.91
CA GLY A 243 11.53 9.71 -6.10
C GLY A 243 10.03 9.98 -6.27
N GLY A 244 9.20 8.95 -6.36
CA GLY A 244 7.77 9.10 -6.59
C GLY A 244 6.86 9.35 -5.38
N PRO A 245 7.27 9.25 -4.09
CA PRO A 245 6.40 9.69 -2.99
C PRO A 245 5.87 11.12 -3.20
N GLY A 246 4.54 11.27 -3.12
CA GLY A 246 3.82 12.52 -3.40
C GLY A 246 3.41 12.72 -4.87
N ALA A 247 3.70 11.78 -5.76
CA ALA A 247 3.24 11.80 -7.15
C ALA A 247 1.83 11.20 -7.30
N SER A 248 1.15 11.57 -8.38
CA SER A 248 -0.16 11.01 -8.76
C SER A 248 -0.08 9.52 -9.06
N GLY A 249 -1.18 8.80 -8.84
CA GLY A 249 -1.37 7.49 -9.46
C GLY A 249 -1.66 7.64 -10.95
N ILE A 250 -1.37 6.60 -11.73
CA ILE A 250 -1.67 6.60 -13.16
C ILE A 250 -2.63 5.44 -13.46
N MET A 251 -3.65 5.76 -14.24
CA MET A 251 -4.60 4.82 -14.84
C MET A 251 -4.52 5.03 -16.34
N ILE A 252 -4.33 3.96 -17.09
CA ILE A 252 -4.45 3.96 -18.54
C ILE A 252 -5.60 3.04 -18.88
N VAL A 253 -6.57 3.51 -19.64
CA VAL A 253 -7.76 2.76 -20.03
C VAL A 253 -8.05 3.02 -21.50
N ARG A 254 -8.56 2.00 -22.19
CA ARG A 254 -8.99 2.10 -23.58
C ARG A 254 -10.41 2.68 -23.64
N ASP A 255 -10.61 3.74 -24.41
CA ASP A 255 -11.92 4.39 -24.54
C ASP A 255 -13.03 3.40 -24.93
N SER A 256 -12.71 2.41 -25.77
CA SER A 256 -13.69 1.45 -26.29
C SER A 256 -14.29 0.52 -25.23
N VAL A 257 -13.71 0.44 -24.03
CA VAL A 257 -14.28 -0.40 -22.96
C VAL A 257 -15.19 0.37 -22.01
N VAL A 258 -15.15 1.70 -22.06
CA VAL A 258 -15.98 2.56 -21.22
C VAL A 258 -17.45 2.47 -21.64
N GLN A 259 -18.32 2.13 -20.69
CA GLN A 259 -19.77 2.02 -20.93
C GLN A 259 -20.51 3.29 -20.46
N ARG A 260 -19.94 3.98 -19.47
CA ARG A 260 -20.56 5.13 -18.84
C ARG A 260 -20.42 6.41 -19.67
N GLN A 261 -21.50 7.21 -19.72
CA GLN A 261 -21.50 8.53 -20.36
C GLN A 261 -21.34 9.70 -19.37
N SER A 262 -21.63 9.47 -18.10
CA SER A 262 -21.35 10.39 -16.99
C SER A 262 -19.99 10.08 -16.35
N PRO A 263 -19.35 11.07 -15.70
CA PRO A 263 -18.11 10.84 -14.97
C PRO A 263 -18.31 9.93 -13.76
N THR A 264 -17.27 9.21 -13.35
CA THR A 264 -17.31 8.43 -12.10
C THR A 264 -17.41 9.32 -10.86
N ALA A 265 -16.86 10.53 -10.93
CA ALA A 265 -16.96 11.59 -9.93
C ALA A 265 -17.36 12.91 -10.62
N PRO A 266 -18.66 13.28 -10.67
CA PRO A 266 -19.10 14.53 -11.30
C PRO A 266 -18.64 15.77 -10.52
N GLY A 267 -18.21 16.81 -11.24
CA GLY A 267 -17.74 18.07 -10.65
C GLY A 267 -17.40 19.11 -11.72
N GLY A 268 -16.81 20.24 -11.31
CA GLY A 268 -16.21 21.19 -12.25
C GLY A 268 -15.14 20.51 -13.12
N GLY A 269 -14.89 20.99 -14.34
CA GLY A 269 -13.91 20.38 -15.25
C GLY A 269 -14.40 19.16 -16.04
N THR A 270 -15.37 18.39 -15.54
CA THR A 270 -15.89 17.19 -16.24
C THR A 270 -16.93 17.49 -17.32
N VAL A 271 -17.32 18.76 -17.46
CA VAL A 271 -18.45 19.25 -18.24
C VAL A 271 -17.99 20.09 -19.42
N SER A 272 -18.63 19.89 -20.58
CA SER A 272 -18.52 20.80 -21.72
C SER A 272 -19.45 22.00 -21.56
N PHE A 273 -20.58 21.83 -20.86
CA PHE A 273 -21.56 22.89 -20.63
C PHE A 273 -22.43 22.59 -19.41
N VAL A 274 -22.77 23.62 -18.63
CA VAL A 274 -23.71 23.54 -17.50
C VAL A 274 -24.67 24.71 -17.56
N SER A 275 -25.94 24.44 -17.29
CA SER A 275 -27.01 25.43 -17.17
C SER A 275 -27.89 25.13 -15.96
N PRO A 276 -28.76 26.07 -15.54
CA PRO A 276 -29.73 25.80 -14.47
C PRO A 276 -30.71 24.65 -14.76
N ARG A 277 -30.78 24.15 -16.00
CA ARG A 277 -31.72 23.10 -16.44
C ARG A 277 -31.04 21.79 -16.82
N GLY A 278 -29.72 21.71 -16.69
CA GLY A 278 -28.96 20.49 -16.98
C GLY A 278 -27.54 20.76 -17.48
N GLU A 279 -26.84 19.66 -17.74
CA GLU A 279 -25.41 19.59 -18.01
C GLU A 279 -25.10 18.69 -19.22
N SER A 280 -23.94 18.91 -19.81
CA SER A 280 -23.34 18.03 -20.81
C SER A 280 -21.92 17.73 -20.37
N TYR A 281 -21.61 16.45 -20.19
CA TYR A 281 -20.27 16.01 -19.83
C TYR A 281 -19.33 16.05 -21.04
N SER A 282 -18.03 16.19 -20.78
CA SER A 282 -17.02 16.12 -21.84
C SER A 282 -17.09 14.78 -22.57
N SER A 283 -16.93 14.79 -23.88
CA SER A 283 -16.83 13.58 -24.70
C SER A 283 -15.42 12.97 -24.66
N LYS A 284 -14.42 13.74 -24.22
CA LYS A 284 -13.06 13.26 -23.98
C LYS A 284 -12.99 12.61 -22.61
N LEU A 285 -12.50 11.38 -22.56
CA LEU A 285 -12.54 10.57 -21.35
C LEU A 285 -11.64 11.14 -20.25
N GLU A 286 -10.46 11.64 -20.63
CA GLU A 286 -9.51 12.29 -19.73
C GLU A 286 -10.12 13.51 -19.04
N ASP A 287 -10.71 14.43 -19.81
CA ASP A 287 -11.38 15.62 -19.27
C ASP A 287 -12.60 15.23 -18.43
N ARG A 288 -13.31 14.16 -18.82
CA ARG A 288 -14.48 13.67 -18.09
C ARG A 288 -14.09 13.06 -16.75
N GLU A 289 -12.95 12.40 -16.64
CA GLU A 289 -12.53 11.68 -15.45
C GLU A 289 -11.49 12.42 -14.58
N GLU A 290 -11.05 13.60 -15.00
CA GLU A 290 -10.20 14.53 -14.25
C GLU A 290 -10.98 15.82 -13.91
N GLY A 291 -12.05 15.67 -13.13
CA GLY A 291 -12.85 16.75 -12.58
C GLY A 291 -12.10 17.64 -11.59
N GLY A 292 -12.01 18.92 -11.89
CA GLY A 292 -11.36 19.93 -11.08
C GLY A 292 -10.06 20.37 -11.71
N THR A 293 -9.19 20.99 -10.91
CA THR A 293 -7.80 21.17 -11.37
C THR A 293 -7.06 19.85 -11.17
N PRO A 294 -6.14 19.45 -12.06
CA PRO A 294 -5.34 18.23 -11.89
C PRO A 294 -4.19 18.43 -10.89
N ASN A 295 -3.55 17.33 -10.48
CA ASN A 295 -2.36 17.33 -9.61
C ASN A 295 -1.09 17.88 -10.27
N VAL A 296 -1.07 19.12 -10.73
CA VAL A 296 0.05 19.60 -11.56
C VAL A 296 1.44 19.27 -10.99
N ILE A 297 1.65 19.44 -9.67
CA ILE A 297 2.93 19.10 -9.02
C ILE A 297 3.18 17.59 -8.95
N GLY A 298 2.17 16.79 -8.58
CA GLY A 298 2.35 15.35 -8.52
C GLY A 298 2.39 14.67 -9.89
N ASP A 299 1.85 15.29 -10.94
CA ASP A 299 1.94 14.82 -12.33
C ASP A 299 3.33 15.09 -12.91
N ILE A 300 3.90 16.27 -12.62
CA ILE A 300 5.31 16.56 -12.90
C ILE A 300 6.19 15.55 -12.16
N ARG A 301 5.91 15.28 -10.88
CA ARG A 301 6.68 14.29 -10.11
C ARG A 301 6.52 12.87 -10.65
N ALA A 302 5.32 12.48 -11.08
CA ALA A 302 5.06 11.19 -11.73
C ALA A 302 5.95 11.02 -12.96
N THR A 303 6.01 12.05 -13.81
CA THR A 303 6.87 12.09 -14.99
C THR A 303 8.34 11.91 -14.61
N LEU A 304 8.83 12.68 -13.63
CA LEU A 304 10.23 12.59 -13.17
C LEU A 304 10.58 11.20 -12.60
N ALA A 305 9.68 10.60 -11.83
CA ALA A 305 9.90 9.25 -11.27
C ALA A 305 9.96 8.17 -12.37
N ILE A 306 9.16 8.30 -13.43
CA ILE A 306 9.23 7.41 -14.61
C ILE A 306 10.55 7.64 -15.36
N LEU A 307 10.96 8.89 -15.58
CA LEU A 307 12.24 9.22 -16.23
C LEU A 307 13.44 8.65 -15.47
N VAL A 308 13.41 8.65 -14.13
CA VAL A 308 14.45 7.99 -13.31
C VAL A 308 14.47 6.49 -13.58
N LYS A 309 13.32 5.81 -13.60
CA LYS A 309 13.26 4.38 -13.95
C LYS A 309 13.79 4.11 -15.35
N ASP A 310 13.40 4.94 -16.33
CA ASP A 310 13.82 4.81 -17.72
C ASP A 310 15.33 4.99 -17.89
N ALA A 311 15.91 5.97 -17.19
CA ALA A 311 17.35 6.22 -17.19
C ALA A 311 18.17 5.07 -16.58
N VAL A 312 17.63 4.37 -15.56
CA VAL A 312 18.26 3.15 -15.02
C VAL A 312 18.12 1.99 -16.01
N GLY A 313 16.98 1.90 -16.71
CA GLY A 313 16.69 0.89 -17.71
C GLY A 313 16.12 -0.40 -17.10
N THR A 314 15.00 -0.88 -17.66
CA THR A 314 14.30 -2.06 -17.15
C THR A 314 15.12 -3.33 -17.22
N ASP A 315 15.97 -3.51 -18.24
CA ASP A 315 16.83 -4.69 -18.35
C ASP A 315 17.89 -4.74 -17.24
N HIS A 316 18.45 -3.58 -16.89
CA HIS A 316 19.39 -3.46 -15.78
C HIS A 316 18.70 -3.74 -14.44
N ILE A 317 17.51 -3.16 -14.21
CA ILE A 317 16.70 -3.43 -13.02
C ILE A 317 16.42 -4.93 -12.90
N HIS A 318 15.98 -5.57 -13.99
CA HIS A 318 15.69 -7.00 -14.01
C HIS A 318 16.90 -7.85 -13.63
N ALA A 319 18.07 -7.61 -14.27
CA ALA A 319 19.29 -8.34 -13.95
C ALA A 319 19.71 -8.16 -12.48
N ARG A 320 19.57 -6.94 -11.95
CA ARG A 320 19.88 -6.62 -10.56
C ARG A 320 18.93 -7.31 -9.59
N ASP A 321 17.64 -7.28 -9.87
CA ASP A 321 16.59 -7.90 -9.06
C ASP A 321 16.74 -9.43 -8.99
N VAL A 322 17.07 -10.08 -10.11
CA VAL A 322 17.38 -11.52 -10.16
C VAL A 322 18.59 -11.83 -9.27
N ALA A 323 19.69 -11.08 -9.41
CA ALA A 323 20.89 -11.29 -8.60
C ALA A 323 20.64 -11.10 -7.10
N LEU A 324 19.90 -10.07 -6.70
CA LEU A 324 19.53 -9.81 -5.31
C LEU A 324 18.62 -10.92 -4.75
N ARG A 325 17.69 -11.41 -5.58
CA ARG A 325 16.80 -12.49 -5.19
C ARG A 325 17.54 -13.81 -4.97
N ASP A 326 18.39 -14.18 -5.93
CA ASP A 326 19.16 -15.41 -5.84
C ASP A 326 20.07 -15.42 -4.62
N ARG A 327 20.71 -14.29 -4.30
CA ARG A 327 21.54 -14.13 -3.09
C ARG A 327 20.76 -14.38 -1.81
N LEU A 328 19.63 -13.70 -1.62
CA LEU A 328 18.82 -13.86 -0.40
C LEU A 328 18.22 -15.26 -0.32
N THR A 329 17.65 -15.77 -1.42
CA THR A 329 17.07 -17.12 -1.44
C THR A 329 18.13 -18.18 -1.13
N ALA A 330 19.35 -18.08 -1.68
CA ALA A 330 20.44 -19.00 -1.36
C ALA A 330 20.81 -18.97 0.13
N ALA A 331 20.86 -17.79 0.73
CA ALA A 331 21.21 -17.62 2.14
C ALA A 331 20.09 -18.10 3.09
N TRP A 332 18.82 -17.88 2.75
CA TRP A 332 17.71 -18.04 3.70
C TRP A 332 16.91 -19.32 3.54
N LYS A 333 16.93 -19.96 2.35
CA LYS A 333 16.06 -21.12 2.02
C LYS A 333 16.11 -22.27 3.04
N TYR A 334 17.27 -22.50 3.66
CA TYR A 334 17.49 -23.57 4.64
C TYR A 334 17.86 -23.04 6.03
N HIS A 335 17.69 -21.74 6.28
CA HIS A 335 18.06 -21.17 7.57
C HIS A 335 17.04 -21.59 8.65
N PRO A 336 17.47 -22.17 9.79
CA PRO A 336 16.56 -22.80 10.76
C PRO A 336 15.60 -21.81 11.43
N CYS A 337 15.98 -20.54 11.55
CA CYS A 337 15.17 -19.50 12.18
C CYS A 337 14.28 -18.70 11.20
N ILE A 338 14.40 -18.93 9.88
CA ILE A 338 13.70 -18.13 8.85
C ILE A 338 12.85 -19.05 7.98
N GLY A 339 11.54 -18.84 7.99
CA GLY A 339 10.60 -19.50 7.09
C GLY A 339 10.14 -18.55 5.99
N LEU A 340 10.72 -18.64 4.79
CA LEU A 340 10.24 -17.92 3.61
C LEU A 340 8.85 -18.42 3.21
N LEU A 341 7.92 -17.49 2.93
CA LEU A 341 6.55 -17.80 2.50
C LEU A 341 6.43 -17.74 0.98
N GLY A 342 5.50 -18.54 0.44
CA GLY A 342 5.09 -18.49 -0.97
C GLY A 342 6.25 -18.66 -1.95
N GLN A 343 7.17 -19.58 -1.66
CA GLN A 343 8.30 -19.88 -2.53
C GLN A 343 7.86 -20.90 -3.58
N VAL A 344 7.84 -20.49 -4.84
CA VAL A 344 7.62 -21.40 -5.98
C VAL A 344 8.95 -21.56 -6.74
N PRO A 345 9.59 -22.74 -6.71
CA PRO A 345 10.86 -22.97 -7.39
C PRO A 345 10.79 -22.64 -8.88
N GLY A 346 11.73 -21.83 -9.37
CA GLY A 346 11.82 -21.44 -10.78
C GLY A 346 10.82 -20.37 -11.22
N ALA A 347 9.93 -19.90 -10.35
CA ALA A 347 9.01 -18.81 -10.67
C ALA A 347 9.77 -17.48 -10.82
N ALA A 348 9.48 -16.73 -11.89
CA ALA A 348 9.96 -15.37 -12.04
C ALA A 348 9.35 -14.49 -10.96
N ALA A 349 10.19 -13.73 -10.24
CA ALA A 349 9.74 -12.97 -9.09
C ALA A 349 10.67 -11.80 -8.77
N LEU A 350 10.09 -10.68 -8.35
CA LEU A 350 10.80 -9.54 -7.78
C LEU A 350 11.41 -9.90 -6.42
N PRO A 351 12.45 -9.20 -5.94
CA PRO A 351 13.10 -9.45 -4.66
C PRO A 351 12.27 -8.98 -3.46
N PHE A 352 11.00 -9.41 -3.39
CA PHE A 352 10.08 -9.18 -2.28
C PHE A 352 9.98 -10.47 -1.48
N PHE A 353 10.23 -10.38 -0.17
CA PHE A 353 10.32 -11.53 0.71
C PHE A 353 9.39 -11.36 1.89
N SER A 354 8.43 -12.28 1.98
CA SER A 354 7.60 -12.46 3.16
C SER A 354 8.09 -13.68 3.93
N PHE A 355 8.32 -13.53 5.22
CA PHE A 355 8.92 -14.58 6.04
C PHE A 355 8.43 -14.56 7.48
N ARG A 356 8.46 -15.73 8.11
CA ARG A 356 8.21 -15.93 9.53
C ARG A 356 9.52 -16.21 10.24
N VAL A 357 9.58 -15.84 11.51
CA VAL A 357 10.74 -16.07 12.36
C VAL A 357 10.38 -17.02 13.49
N VAL A 358 11.26 -17.98 13.73
CA VAL A 358 11.26 -18.83 14.92
C VAL A 358 12.59 -18.68 15.65
N ASP A 359 12.60 -18.89 16.95
CA ASP A 359 13.85 -18.97 17.71
C ASP A 359 14.57 -20.32 17.49
N THR A 360 15.70 -20.51 18.15
CA THR A 360 16.51 -21.73 18.05
C THR A 360 15.82 -22.98 18.60
N GLU A 361 14.76 -22.82 19.38
CA GLU A 361 13.93 -23.92 19.91
C GLU A 361 12.69 -24.19 19.02
N GLY A 362 12.49 -23.39 17.97
CA GLY A 362 11.36 -23.50 17.06
C GLY A 362 10.11 -22.71 17.51
N ASN A 363 10.19 -21.94 18.59
CA ASN A 363 9.06 -21.12 19.03
C ASN A 363 8.88 -19.91 18.11
N ARG A 364 7.63 -19.60 17.78
CA ARG A 364 7.31 -18.45 16.91
C ARG A 364 7.68 -17.12 17.58
N ILE A 365 8.40 -16.28 16.85
CA ILE A 365 8.57 -14.87 17.18
C ILE A 365 7.46 -14.06 16.51
N HIS A 366 6.80 -13.20 17.29
CA HIS A 366 5.72 -12.36 16.77
C HIS A 366 6.26 -11.41 15.70
N HIS A 367 5.56 -11.29 14.58
CA HIS A 367 6.03 -10.52 13.41
C HIS A 367 6.25 -9.04 13.75
N GLN A 368 5.32 -8.39 14.45
CA GLN A 368 5.49 -6.99 14.92
C GLN A 368 6.67 -6.83 15.89
N LEU A 369 6.94 -7.82 16.74
CA LEU A 369 8.09 -7.78 17.64
C LEU A 369 9.40 -7.84 16.84
N PHE A 370 9.49 -8.78 15.90
CA PHE A 370 10.71 -8.92 15.10
C PHE A 370 10.93 -7.71 14.19
N THR A 371 9.88 -7.15 13.58
CA THR A 371 9.97 -5.89 12.81
C THR A 371 10.45 -4.74 13.67
N ARG A 372 9.98 -4.64 14.92
CA ARG A 372 10.50 -3.65 15.87
C ARG A 372 11.99 -3.87 16.16
N MET A 373 12.41 -5.12 16.39
CA MET A 373 13.82 -5.47 16.61
C MET A 373 14.72 -5.13 15.41
N LEU A 374 14.23 -5.31 14.17
CA LEU A 374 14.98 -4.92 12.96
C LEU A 374 15.33 -3.43 12.98
N SER A 375 14.37 -2.58 13.36
CA SER A 375 14.59 -1.14 13.47
C SER A 375 15.53 -0.82 14.62
N ASP A 376 15.29 -1.36 15.82
CA ASP A 376 16.04 -0.98 17.03
C ASP A 376 17.49 -1.48 17.03
N HIS A 377 17.76 -2.67 16.48
CA HIS A 377 19.07 -3.30 16.55
C HIS A 377 19.89 -3.17 15.27
N LEU A 378 19.26 -3.13 14.10
CA LEU A 378 19.97 -3.17 12.81
C LEU A 378 19.78 -1.89 11.99
N GLY A 379 18.82 -1.03 12.36
CA GLY A 379 18.41 0.11 11.53
C GLY A 379 17.74 -0.31 10.22
N ILE A 380 17.24 -1.56 10.13
CA ILE A 380 16.58 -2.09 8.95
C ILE A 380 15.08 -1.86 9.08
N GLN A 381 14.49 -1.21 8.08
CA GLN A 381 13.05 -0.97 8.03
C GLN A 381 12.36 -2.06 7.22
N ALA A 382 11.41 -2.73 7.85
CA ALA A 382 10.54 -3.71 7.23
C ALA A 382 9.07 -3.37 7.55
N ARG A 383 8.14 -4.09 6.92
CA ARG A 383 6.73 -4.06 7.30
C ARG A 383 6.28 -5.42 7.80
N ASP A 384 5.15 -5.45 8.48
CA ASP A 384 4.56 -6.68 8.97
C ASP A 384 3.04 -6.70 8.85
N GLY A 385 2.46 -7.86 9.19
CA GLY A 385 1.03 -8.16 9.04
C GLY A 385 0.73 -8.94 7.77
N CYS A 386 -0.51 -8.83 7.27
CA CYS A 386 -0.99 -9.56 6.09
C CYS A 386 -0.89 -8.77 4.77
N ALA A 387 -0.16 -7.64 4.75
CA ALA A 387 0.13 -6.84 3.56
C ALA A 387 -1.07 -6.50 2.65
N CYS A 388 -2.27 -6.33 3.22
CA CYS A 388 -3.51 -6.09 2.47
C CYS A 388 -3.79 -7.17 1.38
N ALA A 389 -3.37 -8.41 1.63
CA ALA A 389 -3.54 -9.58 0.76
C ALA A 389 -4.21 -10.71 1.56
N GLY A 390 -5.42 -10.43 2.06
CA GLY A 390 -6.12 -11.29 3.02
C GLY A 390 -6.37 -12.72 2.54
N SER A 391 -6.89 -12.91 1.32
CA SER A 391 -7.09 -14.25 0.73
C SER A 391 -5.77 -15.01 0.63
N TYR A 392 -4.73 -14.36 0.11
CA TYR A 392 -3.42 -14.99 -0.03
C TYR A 392 -2.77 -15.31 1.32
N ALA A 393 -3.00 -14.47 2.34
CA ALA A 393 -2.58 -14.75 3.70
C ALA A 393 -3.17 -16.05 4.25
N HIS A 394 -4.45 -16.34 3.97
CA HIS A 394 -5.08 -17.59 4.40
C HIS A 394 -4.41 -18.79 3.72
N ARG A 395 -4.16 -18.71 2.41
CA ARG A 395 -3.44 -19.76 1.66
C ARG A 395 -2.03 -19.98 2.22
N LEU A 396 -1.23 -18.91 2.37
CA LEU A 396 0.16 -18.99 2.81
C LEU A 396 0.32 -19.44 4.27
N LEU A 397 -0.68 -19.20 5.11
CA LEU A 397 -0.65 -19.57 6.52
C LEU A 397 -1.44 -20.85 6.84
N GLY A 398 -2.05 -21.47 5.82
CA GLY A 398 -2.84 -22.70 5.99
C GLY A 398 -4.09 -22.50 6.84
N LEU A 399 -4.73 -21.34 6.75
CA LEU A 399 -5.95 -21.04 7.50
C LEU A 399 -7.16 -21.59 6.74
N ASP A 400 -7.74 -22.67 7.25
CA ASP A 400 -9.00 -23.21 6.76
C ASP A 400 -10.20 -22.32 7.18
N PRO A 401 -11.40 -22.55 6.61
CA PRO A 401 -12.58 -21.74 6.92
C PRO A 401 -13.01 -21.76 8.39
N GLU A 402 -12.70 -22.81 9.14
CA GLU A 402 -13.04 -22.90 10.56
C GLU A 402 -12.09 -22.03 11.39
N THR A 403 -10.79 -22.23 11.21
CA THR A 403 -9.72 -21.45 11.84
C THR A 403 -9.86 -19.96 11.50
N SER A 404 -10.23 -19.62 10.26
CA SER A 404 -10.47 -18.24 9.84
C SER A 404 -11.63 -17.59 10.62
N ARG A 405 -12.76 -18.29 10.78
CA ARG A 405 -13.91 -17.78 11.56
C ARG A 405 -13.56 -17.59 13.03
N GLU A 406 -12.84 -18.54 13.63
CA GLU A 406 -12.40 -18.44 15.02
C GLU A 406 -11.46 -17.25 15.23
N LEU A 407 -10.47 -17.09 14.33
CA LEU A 407 -9.57 -15.96 14.35
C LEU A 407 -10.34 -14.64 14.21
N TYR A 408 -11.31 -14.58 13.30
CA TYR A 408 -12.12 -13.38 13.10
C TYR A 408 -12.88 -13.00 14.38
N ALA A 409 -13.52 -13.97 15.05
CA ALA A 409 -14.21 -13.73 16.33
C ALA A 409 -13.25 -13.27 17.45
N GLN A 410 -12.03 -13.80 17.49
CA GLN A 410 -11.01 -13.38 18.46
C GLN A 410 -10.53 -11.94 18.22
N LEU A 411 -10.38 -11.56 16.95
CA LEU A 411 -10.02 -10.19 16.58
C LEU A 411 -11.15 -9.20 16.90
N GLU A 412 -12.42 -9.57 16.65
CA GLU A 412 -13.57 -8.75 17.06
C GLU A 412 -13.67 -8.59 18.58
N ALA A 413 -13.21 -9.59 19.35
CA ALA A 413 -13.09 -9.51 20.81
C ALA A 413 -11.88 -8.69 21.29
N GLY A 414 -11.08 -8.11 20.38
CA GLY A 414 -9.94 -7.22 20.69
C GLY A 414 -8.60 -7.93 20.92
N ASP A 415 -8.48 -9.22 20.60
CA ASP A 415 -7.22 -9.99 20.77
C ASP A 415 -6.27 -9.80 19.59
N GLU A 416 -5.79 -8.56 19.39
CA GLU A 416 -4.95 -8.18 18.25
C GLU A 416 -3.63 -8.96 18.17
N LEU A 417 -3.13 -9.51 19.29
CA LEU A 417 -1.89 -10.32 19.32
C LEU A 417 -2.03 -11.68 18.61
N LYS A 418 -3.26 -12.16 18.40
CA LYS A 418 -3.49 -13.39 17.63
C LYS A 418 -3.52 -13.15 16.13
N LYS A 419 -3.53 -11.89 15.69
CA LYS A 419 -3.57 -11.54 14.28
C LYS A 419 -2.43 -12.25 13.54
N PRO A 420 -2.74 -13.07 12.52
CA PRO A 420 -1.71 -13.71 11.73
C PRO A 420 -0.91 -12.66 10.98
N GLY A 421 0.29 -13.04 10.56
CA GLY A 421 1.16 -12.15 9.84
C GLY A 421 2.58 -12.70 9.72
N TRP A 422 3.32 -12.00 8.88
CA TRP A 422 4.72 -12.23 8.57
C TRP A 422 5.46 -10.90 8.60
N ILE A 423 6.78 -10.96 8.45
CA ILE A 423 7.61 -9.80 8.17
C ILE A 423 7.82 -9.77 6.65
N ARG A 424 7.69 -8.59 6.05
CA ARG A 424 7.96 -8.36 4.64
C ARG A 424 9.08 -7.34 4.48
N LEU A 425 10.10 -7.73 3.72
CA LEU A 425 11.16 -6.84 3.26
C LEU A 425 11.32 -6.97 1.75
N ASN A 426 11.79 -5.89 1.12
CA ASN A 426 12.13 -5.89 -0.30
C ASN A 426 13.59 -5.45 -0.43
N LEU A 427 14.39 -6.17 -1.21
CA LEU A 427 15.65 -5.62 -1.69
C LEU A 427 15.35 -4.76 -2.92
N ASN A 428 16.00 -3.61 -3.06
CA ASN A 428 15.78 -2.70 -4.17
C ASN A 428 17.02 -2.68 -5.06
N TYR A 429 16.83 -2.51 -6.37
CA TYR A 429 17.93 -2.41 -7.33
C TYR A 429 18.88 -1.22 -7.06
N LEU A 430 18.47 -0.24 -6.24
CA LEU A 430 19.31 0.87 -5.79
C LEU A 430 20.20 0.54 -4.59
N HIS A 431 20.01 -0.60 -3.92
CA HIS A 431 20.93 -1.00 -2.86
C HIS A 431 22.31 -1.30 -3.43
N SER A 432 23.33 -0.77 -2.77
CA SER A 432 24.69 -1.27 -2.93
C SER A 432 24.79 -2.75 -2.52
N ASP A 433 25.84 -3.44 -2.99
CA ASP A 433 26.07 -4.83 -2.59
C ASP A 433 26.28 -4.98 -1.09
N ASP A 434 27.01 -4.05 -0.47
CA ASP A 434 27.26 -4.02 0.98
C ASP A 434 25.97 -3.85 1.79
N GLU A 435 25.03 -2.99 1.34
CA GLU A 435 23.73 -2.83 2.00
C GLU A 435 22.89 -4.11 1.87
N ALA A 436 22.87 -4.72 0.69
CA ALA A 436 22.16 -5.97 0.45
C ALA A 436 22.75 -7.12 1.29
N ASP A 437 24.07 -7.28 1.32
CA ASP A 437 24.76 -8.29 2.13
C ASP A 437 24.51 -8.09 3.62
N ARG A 438 24.59 -6.85 4.11
CA ARG A 438 24.26 -6.54 5.50
C ARG A 438 22.84 -6.97 5.86
N ILE A 439 21.85 -6.73 4.98
CA ILE A 439 20.47 -7.16 5.23
C ILE A 439 20.38 -8.69 5.23
N ILE A 440 20.99 -9.36 4.25
CA ILE A 440 20.95 -10.81 4.09
C ILE A 440 21.61 -11.52 5.28
N ASP A 441 22.74 -11.00 5.78
CA ASP A 441 23.54 -11.65 6.81
C ASP A 441 23.08 -11.34 8.24
N GLU A 442 22.64 -10.11 8.52
CA GLU A 442 22.35 -9.68 9.89
C GLU A 442 20.95 -10.10 10.37
N ILE A 443 19.97 -10.21 9.47
CA ILE A 443 18.61 -10.63 9.86
C ILE A 443 18.57 -12.04 10.46
N PRO A 444 19.20 -13.07 9.85
CA PRO A 444 19.24 -14.41 10.45
C PRO A 444 19.98 -14.44 11.79
N LYS A 445 21.04 -13.64 11.96
CA LYS A 445 21.76 -13.49 13.25
C LYS A 445 20.87 -12.88 14.33
N LEU A 446 20.05 -11.89 13.97
CA LEU A 446 19.05 -11.31 14.87
C LEU A 446 17.97 -12.34 15.22
N ALA A 447 17.48 -13.11 14.24
CA ALA A 447 16.49 -14.17 14.45
C ALA A 447 16.96 -15.20 15.50
N ALA A 448 18.21 -15.66 15.41
CA ALA A 448 18.80 -16.58 16.37
C ALA A 448 18.88 -16.01 17.81
N ARG A 449 18.86 -14.70 17.98
CA ARG A 449 18.94 -14.00 19.29
C ARG A 449 17.60 -13.43 19.75
N ALA A 450 16.55 -13.53 18.94
CA ALA A 450 15.28 -12.85 19.16
C ALA A 450 14.61 -13.24 20.48
N ALA A 451 14.68 -14.52 20.89
CA ALA A 451 14.13 -14.98 22.17
C ALA A 451 14.78 -14.28 23.37
N ALA A 452 16.11 -14.12 23.36
CA ALA A 452 16.83 -13.44 24.43
C ALA A 452 16.54 -11.93 24.47
N LEU A 453 16.26 -11.32 23.32
CA LEU A 453 15.94 -9.90 23.19
C LEU A 453 14.47 -9.61 23.51
N ARG A 454 13.56 -10.57 23.36
CA ARG A 454 12.12 -10.40 23.63
C ARG A 454 11.82 -9.80 25.00
N ARG A 455 12.61 -10.15 26.03
CA ARG A 455 12.47 -9.61 27.39
C ARG A 455 12.65 -8.10 27.51
N LEU A 456 13.28 -7.47 26.51
CA LEU A 456 13.48 -6.02 26.45
C LEU A 456 12.24 -5.28 25.94
N TYR A 457 11.20 -6.01 25.52
CA TYR A 457 10.01 -5.45 24.90
C TYR A 457 8.76 -5.76 25.73
N LYS A 458 7.84 -4.79 25.75
CA LYS A 458 6.48 -4.96 26.26
C LYS A 458 5.50 -4.85 25.08
N ALA A 459 4.58 -5.81 25.01
CA ALA A 459 3.46 -5.75 24.07
C ALA A 459 2.33 -4.90 24.66
N ASP A 460 1.68 -4.11 23.81
CA ASP A 460 0.35 -3.57 24.03
C ASP A 460 -0.67 -4.54 23.43
N PRO A 461 -1.44 -5.28 24.25
CA PRO A 461 -2.40 -6.26 23.75
C PRO A 461 -3.50 -5.67 22.88
N ALA A 462 -3.86 -4.40 23.08
CA ALA A 462 -4.96 -3.76 22.35
C ALA A 462 -4.57 -3.36 20.91
N THR A 463 -3.26 -3.23 20.64
CA THR A 463 -2.76 -2.79 19.33
C THR A 463 -1.76 -3.76 18.71
N ALA A 464 -1.40 -4.82 19.45
CA ALA A 464 -0.28 -5.72 19.18
C ALA A 464 1.09 -5.04 19.04
N ARG A 465 1.21 -3.74 19.36
CA ARG A 465 2.45 -2.98 19.21
C ARG A 465 3.45 -3.35 20.30
N PHE A 466 4.73 -3.35 19.95
CA PHE A 466 5.83 -3.63 20.87
C PHE A 466 6.67 -2.37 21.09
N ALA A 467 6.96 -2.07 22.35
CA ALA A 467 7.83 -0.96 22.76
C ALA A 467 8.93 -1.47 23.70
N VAL A 468 10.08 -0.78 23.71
CA VAL A 468 11.16 -1.10 24.65
C VAL A 468 10.66 -0.87 26.08
N ALA A 469 10.82 -1.88 26.94
CA ALA A 469 10.47 -1.79 28.34
C ALA A 469 11.38 -0.77 29.03
N THR A 470 10.82 0.20 29.75
CA THR A 470 11.55 1.28 30.41
C THR A 470 12.62 0.78 31.39
N SER A 471 12.40 -0.38 32.04
CA SER A 471 13.38 -1.02 32.94
C SER A 471 14.62 -1.58 32.23
N ALA A 472 14.59 -1.74 30.91
CA ALA A 472 15.75 -2.15 30.11
C ALA A 472 16.66 -0.97 29.75
N ILE A 473 16.13 0.25 29.68
CA ILE A 473 16.87 1.46 29.29
C ILE A 473 17.89 1.83 30.38
N ASP A 474 17.52 1.68 31.66
CA ASP A 474 18.38 1.99 32.82
C ASP A 474 19.63 1.09 32.94
N ARG A 475 19.67 -0.07 32.27
CA ARG A 475 20.82 -1.00 32.33
C ARG A 475 21.87 -0.78 31.24
N THR A 476 21.61 0.12 30.30
CA THR A 476 22.56 0.47 29.21
C THR A 476 23.18 1.84 29.40
N MET A 477 22.71 2.64 30.36
CA MET A 477 23.30 3.93 30.75
C MET A 477 24.13 3.87 32.04
N ALA A 478 24.33 2.68 32.60
CA ALA A 478 25.27 2.39 33.69
C ALA A 478 26.26 1.33 33.20
#